data_AF-A0A9N9NJJ3-F1
#
_entry.id   AF-A0A9N9NJJ3-F1
#
_cell.length_a   1.000
_cell.length_b   1.000
_cell.length_c   1.000
_cell.angle_alpha   90.00
_cell.angle_beta   90.00
_cell.angle_gamma   90.00
#
_symmetry.space_group_name_H-M   'P 1'
#
loop_
_entity.id
_entity.type
_entity.pdbx_description
1 polymer ?
#
loop_
_entity_poly.entity_id
_entity_poly.type
_entity_poly.pdbx_seq_one_letter_code
_entity_poly.pdbx_strand_id
1 'polypeptide(L)'
;RSRLTTSTMSLFVDGRFVEVSKCNYLLQPAPNRTIRTYIGTPKDIARKAGTGKAKLAWDLGPCYFFEDELDGDIIGVYYHLGPRYSSNFQDSLGQFQTYQTSTLLNMRLEALSRHRKDSNIELDNLAMVNAIRGNNSQTLPEDKIIFAFNASNVLVCGKNANILGAGLSEGTSQALALETANTKVILNAAVPKVERALRVPHGLAYLMGDPVTAVPYGMDDSIWKIGGSAVVLRLIERAETSTDLCKTVCTLIELIRFSWRNSEDMERIHGYEILAYLLKQKHGLLTMEILNLLLAFVGLNSTSPNDSVIINPLAYRFLILDFDLWKHSDEAVQRAHLQQFATFIQFSNHHHFNAKRLSKMHVVKKMLVALKTNVYPKGLLTEFVATLKIVVKYNFTTEVIRSIATFLVSTLNKPSLNRRVTRKDSPFKNSVDMNFTNEDSGKSTQSIITDVRSLSVETMAKQVGVMVMEMLTEIVCDKLNPFYVNKFATTITNKWPLLFFSKDSNPLWVVCAARILSRLFHSQGANCINKFRASSEGFIVMQKLLPQWWYLSQLHQVLFTMLFGIDICD
;
A
#
# COMPACT_ATOMS: atom_id res chain seq x y z
N ARG A 1 15.43 48.97 30.67
CA ARG A 1 14.10 48.65 30.06
C ARG A 1 14.35 48.31 28.60
N SER A 2 14.29 47.02 28.23
CA SER A 2 14.34 46.60 26.83
C SER A 2 13.18 47.28 26.09
N ARG A 3 13.48 48.04 25.03
CA ARG A 3 12.43 48.56 24.14
C ARG A 3 11.86 47.34 23.42
N LEU A 4 10.62 46.96 23.74
CA LEU A 4 9.87 45.97 22.98
C LEU A 4 9.85 46.45 21.52
N THR A 5 10.52 45.71 20.64
CA THR A 5 10.55 45.97 19.20
C THR A 5 9.20 45.64 18.57
N THR A 6 8.91 46.19 17.40
CA THR A 6 7.73 45.82 16.63
C THR A 6 7.74 44.34 16.31
N SER A 7 6.60 43.68 16.50
CA SER A 7 6.38 42.28 16.14
C SER A 7 6.03 42.18 14.65
N THR A 8 6.09 40.98 14.10
CA THR A 8 5.70 40.70 12.71
C THR A 8 4.61 39.63 12.69
N MET A 9 3.57 39.86 11.91
CA MET A 9 2.52 38.91 11.61
C MET A 9 2.71 38.39 10.20
N SER A 10 2.79 37.08 10.04
CA SER A 10 3.01 36.41 8.76
C SER A 10 1.74 35.68 8.34
N LEU A 11 1.30 35.88 7.10
CA LEU A 11 0.16 35.20 6.49
C LEU A 11 0.66 34.09 5.57
N PHE A 12 0.10 32.90 5.76
CA PHE A 12 0.30 31.75 4.90
C PHE A 12 -1.05 31.29 4.34
N VAL A 13 -1.11 31.02 3.03
CA VAL A 13 -2.28 30.47 2.35
C VAL A 13 -1.86 29.15 1.71
N ASP A 14 -2.59 28.08 2.01
CA ASP A 14 -2.25 26.71 1.59
C ASP A 14 -0.79 26.31 1.92
N GLY A 15 -0.32 26.78 3.09
CA GLY A 15 1.05 26.56 3.55
C GLY A 15 2.13 27.37 2.83
N ARG A 16 1.75 28.24 1.87
CA ARG A 16 2.68 29.13 1.17
C ARG A 16 2.67 30.51 1.80
N PHE A 17 3.85 31.07 2.01
CA PHE A 17 4.01 32.42 2.50
C PHE A 17 3.41 33.43 1.51
N VAL A 18 2.56 34.34 2.01
CA VAL A 18 1.88 35.36 1.19
C VAL A 18 2.35 36.77 1.56
N GLU A 19 2.29 37.13 2.84
CA GLU A 19 2.56 38.49 3.27
C GLU A 19 3.10 38.52 4.72
N VAL A 20 3.99 39.48 5.01
CA VAL A 20 4.34 39.86 6.39
C VAL A 20 3.93 41.30 6.62
N SER A 21 3.26 41.56 7.73
CA SER A 21 2.97 42.91 8.22
C SER A 21 3.59 43.13 9.59
N LYS A 22 4.12 44.33 9.84
CA LYS A 22 4.63 44.71 11.16
C LYS A 22 3.45 45.09 12.06
N CYS A 23 3.35 44.45 13.21
CA CYS A 23 2.37 44.79 14.24
C CYS A 23 3.07 45.37 15.48
N ASN A 24 2.44 46.37 16.08
CA ASN A 24 2.91 46.88 17.36
C ASN A 24 2.52 45.88 18.46
N TYR A 25 3.36 45.74 19.48
CA TYR A 25 3.01 44.95 20.65
C TYR A 25 1.73 45.50 21.28
N LEU A 26 0.83 44.60 21.71
CA LEU A 26 -0.40 45.01 22.38
C LEU A 26 -0.03 45.73 23.68
N LEU A 27 -0.39 47.01 23.79
CA LEU A 27 -0.26 47.75 25.04
C LEU A 27 -1.11 47.05 26.11
N GLN A 28 -0.62 47.02 27.35
CA GLN A 28 -1.42 46.51 28.47
C GLN A 28 -2.78 47.22 28.46
N PRO A 29 -3.90 46.46 28.49
CA PRO A 29 -5.21 47.08 28.52
C PRO A 29 -5.32 47.96 29.77
N ALA A 30 -5.97 49.12 29.63
CA ALA A 30 -6.31 49.94 30.78
C ALA A 30 -7.10 49.11 31.81
N PRO A 31 -6.94 49.36 33.13
CA PRO A 31 -7.71 48.65 34.15
C PRO A 31 -9.21 48.71 33.81
N ASN A 32 -9.89 47.56 33.88
CA ASN A 32 -11.30 47.33 33.51
C ASN A 32 -11.66 47.34 32.01
N ARG A 33 -10.70 47.31 31.07
CA ARG A 33 -11.02 47.06 29.65
C ARG A 33 -10.83 45.60 29.28
N THR A 34 -11.91 44.97 28.80
CA THR A 34 -11.88 43.64 28.19
C THR A 34 -11.31 43.71 26.78
N ILE A 35 -10.36 42.83 26.47
CA ILE A 35 -9.88 42.64 25.09
C ILE A 35 -11.01 41.99 24.28
N ARG A 36 -11.28 42.53 23.09
CA ARG A 36 -12.24 41.96 22.14
C ARG A 36 -11.54 41.65 20.83
N THR A 37 -11.82 40.47 20.29
CA THR A 37 -11.31 40.03 18.99
C THR A 37 -12.47 40.00 18.01
N TYR A 38 -12.26 40.54 16.81
CA TYR A 38 -13.24 40.50 15.72
C TYR A 38 -12.64 39.71 14.57
N ILE A 39 -13.37 38.72 14.07
CA ILE A 39 -13.04 38.02 12.83
C ILE A 39 -13.84 38.70 11.72
N GLY A 40 -13.14 39.32 10.76
CA GLY A 40 -13.73 40.17 9.74
C GLY A 40 -13.78 41.65 10.14
N THR A 41 -14.57 42.43 9.41
CA THR A 41 -14.60 43.89 9.54
C THR A 41 -15.85 44.34 10.32
N PRO A 42 -15.72 44.77 11.59
CA PRO A 42 -16.87 45.26 12.34
C PRO A 42 -17.35 46.61 11.79
N LYS A 43 -18.68 46.77 11.71
CA LYS A 43 -19.32 47.97 11.15
C LYS A 43 -18.90 49.26 11.87
N ASP A 44 -18.62 49.17 13.17
CA ASP A 44 -18.27 50.34 14.00
C ASP A 44 -16.86 50.87 13.74
N ILE A 45 -15.95 50.01 13.26
CA ILE A 45 -14.54 50.35 12.98
C ILE A 45 -14.37 50.78 11.51
N ALA A 46 -15.08 50.13 10.57
CA ALA A 46 -15.09 50.52 9.16
C ALA A 46 -16.42 51.20 8.78
N ARG A 47 -16.66 52.41 9.31
CA ARG A 47 -17.92 53.16 9.12
C ARG A 47 -18.17 53.60 7.67
N LYS A 48 -17.12 53.69 6.84
CA LYS A 48 -17.21 54.02 5.41
C LYS A 48 -16.60 52.87 4.60
N ALA A 49 -17.35 52.36 3.63
CA ALA A 49 -16.82 51.43 2.66
C ALA A 49 -15.74 52.16 1.82
N GLY A 50 -14.49 51.72 1.92
CA GLY A 50 -13.40 52.22 1.08
C GLY A 50 -13.54 51.78 -0.38
N THR A 51 -12.64 52.26 -1.24
CA THR A 51 -12.60 51.96 -2.68
C THR A 51 -12.32 50.49 -3.02
N GLY A 52 -12.01 49.65 -2.03
CA GLY A 52 -11.76 48.20 -2.16
C GLY A 52 -12.86 47.32 -1.55
N LYS A 53 -14.14 47.64 -1.74
CA LYS A 53 -15.25 46.83 -1.23
C LYS A 53 -15.26 45.44 -1.90
N ALA A 54 -14.75 44.43 -1.21
CA ALA A 54 -14.84 43.04 -1.65
C ALA A 54 -16.29 42.56 -1.61
N LYS A 55 -16.75 41.92 -2.69
CA LYS A 55 -18.04 41.20 -2.74
C LYS A 55 -17.92 39.74 -2.30
N LEU A 56 -16.72 39.33 -1.88
CA LEU A 56 -16.42 37.96 -1.46
C LEU A 56 -17.11 37.69 -0.11
N ALA A 57 -17.87 36.60 -0.05
CA ALA A 57 -18.30 36.01 1.21
C ALA A 57 -17.17 35.13 1.75
N TRP A 58 -16.91 35.22 3.05
CA TRP A 58 -15.92 34.37 3.71
C TRP A 58 -16.63 33.14 4.27
N ASP A 59 -16.25 31.97 3.79
CA ASP A 59 -16.66 30.70 4.38
C ASP A 59 -15.64 30.29 5.43
N LEU A 60 -16.05 30.30 6.70
CA LEU A 60 -15.20 29.95 7.82
C LEU A 60 -15.46 28.50 8.26
N GLY A 61 -14.46 27.64 8.07
CA GLY A 61 -14.45 26.28 8.64
C GLY A 61 -14.08 26.28 10.12
N PRO A 62 -13.64 25.12 10.67
CA PRO A 62 -13.07 25.07 12.02
C PRO A 62 -11.93 26.09 12.17
N CYS A 63 -12.05 26.96 13.18
CA CYS A 63 -11.14 28.07 13.41
C CYS A 63 -10.58 27.99 14.83
N TYR A 64 -9.27 28.00 14.95
CA TYR A 64 -8.56 27.87 16.22
C TYR A 64 -7.60 29.05 16.41
N PHE A 65 -7.45 29.48 17.66
CA PHE A 65 -6.43 30.45 18.06
C PHE A 65 -5.68 29.91 19.27
N PHE A 66 -4.37 29.84 19.14
CA PHE A 66 -3.46 29.26 20.13
C PHE A 66 -2.59 30.37 20.73
N GLU A 67 -2.31 30.27 22.03
CA GLU A 67 -1.40 31.20 22.73
C GLU A 67 0.07 30.93 22.38
N ASP A 68 0.45 29.65 22.30
CA ASP A 68 1.82 29.22 22.09
C ASP A 68 2.13 28.96 20.59
N GLU A 69 3.42 28.98 20.23
CA GLU A 69 3.89 28.69 18.88
C GLU A 69 3.73 27.19 18.54
N LEU A 70 3.18 26.90 17.37
CA LEU A 70 3.04 25.54 16.86
C LEU A 70 4.12 25.22 15.83
N ASP A 71 4.76 24.06 15.98
CA ASP A 71 5.70 23.54 14.99
C ASP A 71 4.99 23.22 13.66
N GLY A 72 5.66 23.49 12.54
CA GLY A 72 5.12 23.29 11.20
C GLY A 72 4.76 21.84 10.91
N ASP A 73 5.46 20.87 11.51
CA ASP A 73 5.12 19.45 11.38
C ASP A 73 3.80 19.10 12.09
N ILE A 74 3.49 19.74 13.24
CA ILE A 74 2.20 19.58 13.95
C ILE A 74 1.07 20.20 13.12
N ILE A 75 1.28 21.41 12.58
CA ILE A 75 0.31 22.06 11.68
C ILE A 75 0.01 21.15 10.48
N GLY A 76 1.05 20.48 9.96
CA GLY A 76 0.90 19.43 8.96
C GLY A 76 -0.05 18.31 9.40
N VAL A 77 0.12 17.76 10.61
CA VAL A 77 -0.80 16.72 11.14
C VAL A 77 -2.23 17.25 11.20
N TYR A 78 -2.44 18.45 11.74
CA TYR A 78 -3.78 19.04 11.89
C TYR A 78 -4.47 19.27 10.54
N TYR A 79 -3.72 19.76 9.56
CA TYR A 79 -4.22 19.90 8.18
C TYR A 79 -4.68 18.56 7.60
N HIS A 80 -3.91 17.49 7.80
CA HIS A 80 -4.25 16.18 7.22
C HIS A 80 -5.35 15.41 8.00
N LEU A 81 -5.74 15.83 9.20
CA LEU A 81 -6.98 15.35 9.83
C LEU A 81 -8.23 15.80 9.05
N GLY A 82 -8.06 16.82 8.21
CA GLY A 82 -9.07 17.26 7.27
C GLY A 82 -10.05 18.28 7.85
N PRO A 83 -10.84 18.92 6.99
CA PRO A 83 -11.68 20.07 7.35
C PRO A 83 -12.86 19.72 8.26
N ARG A 84 -13.15 18.44 8.46
CA ARG A 84 -14.24 17.95 9.33
C ARG A 84 -13.80 17.69 10.75
N TYR A 85 -12.50 17.75 11.03
CA TYR A 85 -11.99 17.58 12.38
C TYR A 85 -12.27 18.85 13.21
N SER A 86 -12.99 18.67 14.32
CA SER A 86 -13.49 19.79 15.14
C SER A 86 -13.23 19.63 16.63
N SER A 87 -12.20 18.87 17.01
CA SER A 87 -11.84 18.61 18.41
C SER A 87 -10.57 19.37 18.82
N ASN A 88 -10.24 19.39 20.10
CA ASN A 88 -9.15 20.20 20.68
C ASN A 88 -7.75 19.56 20.52
N PHE A 89 -7.60 18.59 19.61
CA PHE A 89 -6.34 17.89 19.33
C PHE A 89 -5.68 17.17 20.53
N GLN A 90 -6.40 16.92 21.64
CA GLN A 90 -5.80 16.38 22.87
C GLN A 90 -5.60 14.85 22.87
N ASP A 91 -6.35 14.13 22.04
CA ASP A 91 -6.36 12.66 22.00
C ASP A 91 -5.28 12.09 21.04
N SER A 92 -5.20 10.78 20.93
CA SER A 92 -4.38 10.07 19.94
C SER A 92 -4.86 10.33 18.52
N LEU A 93 -4.24 11.31 17.86
CA LEU A 93 -4.65 11.75 16.54
C LEU A 93 -4.46 10.69 15.47
N GLY A 94 -3.65 9.66 15.73
CA GLY A 94 -3.43 8.53 14.84
C GLY A 94 -4.70 7.76 14.48
N GLN A 95 -5.62 7.59 15.43
CA GLN A 95 -6.86 6.82 15.20
C GLN A 95 -7.84 7.54 14.25
N PHE A 96 -7.72 8.85 14.11
CA PHE A 96 -8.59 9.67 13.27
C PHE A 96 -8.04 9.88 11.85
N GLN A 97 -6.96 9.20 11.49
CA GLN A 97 -6.32 9.34 10.18
C GLN A 97 -6.98 8.44 9.15
N THR A 98 -7.21 8.99 7.96
CA THR A 98 -7.49 8.18 6.77
C THR A 98 -6.22 7.45 6.30
N TYR A 99 -6.36 6.43 5.47
CA TYR A 99 -5.20 5.77 4.83
C TYR A 99 -4.31 6.75 4.05
N GLN A 100 -4.92 7.74 3.40
CA GLN A 100 -4.21 8.78 2.66
C GLN A 100 -3.36 9.63 3.61
N THR A 101 -3.98 10.16 4.66
CA THR A 101 -3.29 10.91 5.71
C THR A 101 -2.15 10.12 6.31
N SER A 102 -2.41 8.90 6.77
CA SER A 102 -1.40 8.03 7.38
C SER A 102 -0.24 7.75 6.42
N THR A 103 -0.50 7.53 5.14
CA THR A 103 0.54 7.28 4.14
C THR A 103 1.41 8.51 3.89
N LEU A 104 0.79 9.69 3.73
CA LEU A 104 1.53 10.95 3.54
C LEU A 104 2.40 11.29 4.74
N LEU A 105 1.87 11.15 5.96
CA LEU A 105 2.61 11.39 7.20
C LEU A 105 3.78 10.40 7.34
N ASN A 106 3.58 9.12 7.02
CA ASN A 106 4.66 8.12 7.01
C ASN A 106 5.75 8.44 5.98
N MET A 107 5.38 8.90 4.79
CA MET A 107 6.36 9.32 3.77
C MET A 107 7.15 10.55 4.22
N ARG A 108 6.49 11.52 4.86
CA ARG A 108 7.15 12.71 5.44
C ARG A 108 8.12 12.30 6.55
N LEU A 109 7.71 11.40 7.45
CA LEU A 109 8.60 10.86 8.49
C LEU A 109 9.81 10.13 7.89
N GLU A 110 9.61 9.33 6.84
CA GLU A 110 10.72 8.67 6.15
C GLU A 110 11.67 9.68 5.48
N ALA A 111 11.14 10.73 4.86
CA ALA A 111 11.95 11.80 4.28
C ALA A 111 12.77 12.54 5.36
N LEU A 112 12.13 12.92 6.48
CA LEU A 112 12.82 13.53 7.61
C LEU A 112 13.92 12.64 8.18
N SER A 113 13.64 11.33 8.32
CA SER A 113 14.63 10.36 8.82
C SER A 113 15.85 10.24 7.91
N ARG A 114 15.71 10.43 6.60
CA ARG A 114 16.83 10.39 5.63
C ARG A 114 17.70 11.64 5.74
N HIS A 115 17.10 12.81 5.95
CA HIS A 115 17.82 14.07 6.11
C HIS A 115 18.51 14.21 7.48
N ARG A 116 17.99 13.54 8.52
CA ARG A 116 18.47 13.67 9.90
C ARG A 116 19.40 12.56 10.40
N LYS A 117 19.93 11.69 9.50
CA LYS A 117 20.86 10.60 9.88
C LYS A 117 22.13 11.06 10.60
N ASP A 118 22.48 12.34 10.53
CA ASP A 118 23.66 12.92 11.18
C ASP A 118 23.39 13.48 12.59
N SER A 119 22.12 13.55 13.02
CA SER A 119 21.73 14.03 14.35
C SER A 119 21.18 12.89 15.20
N ASN A 120 21.80 12.62 16.36
CA ASN A 120 21.38 11.63 17.37
C ASN A 120 20.04 11.97 18.08
N ILE A 121 19.07 12.54 17.37
CA ILE A 121 17.74 12.85 17.91
C ILE A 121 16.85 11.63 17.66
N GLU A 122 16.39 11.01 18.74
CA GLU A 122 15.42 9.91 18.69
C GLU A 122 14.13 10.37 17.98
N LEU A 123 13.72 9.63 16.95
CA LEU A 123 12.52 9.90 16.14
C LEU A 123 11.25 9.98 16.99
N ASP A 124 11.27 9.35 18.16
CA ASP A 124 10.18 9.31 19.13
C ASP A 124 9.92 10.67 19.81
N ASN A 125 10.88 11.61 19.79
CA ASN A 125 10.72 12.94 20.40
C ASN A 125 10.17 14.00 19.42
N LEU A 126 9.86 13.63 18.18
CA LEU A 126 9.24 14.55 17.23
C LEU A 126 7.82 14.88 17.68
N ALA A 127 7.49 16.17 17.74
CA ALA A 127 6.16 16.63 18.17
C ALA A 127 5.03 16.03 17.31
N MET A 128 5.27 15.86 16.01
CA MET A 128 4.37 15.13 15.11
C MET A 128 4.13 13.68 15.54
N VAL A 129 5.17 12.94 15.96
CA VAL A 129 5.02 11.54 16.40
C VAL A 129 4.27 11.47 17.73
N ASN A 130 4.55 12.40 18.65
CA ASN A 130 3.82 12.53 19.91
C ASN A 130 2.33 12.82 19.69
N ALA A 131 2.02 13.72 18.76
CA ALA A 131 0.64 14.04 18.40
C ALA A 131 -0.12 12.82 17.85
N ILE A 132 0.53 12.02 17.02
CA ILE A 132 -0.06 10.79 16.44
C ILE A 132 -0.28 9.71 17.51
N ARG A 133 0.60 9.60 18.51
CA ARG A 133 0.54 8.55 19.55
C ARG A 133 -0.33 8.91 20.76
N GLY A 134 -0.84 10.15 20.85
CA GLY A 134 -1.72 10.59 21.94
C GLY A 134 -1.04 11.30 23.10
N ASN A 135 0.19 11.76 22.90
CA ASN A 135 0.89 12.63 23.86
C ASN A 135 0.84 14.10 23.44
N ASN A 136 -0.17 14.49 22.66
CA ASN A 136 -0.26 15.86 22.13
C ASN A 136 -0.52 16.91 23.22
N SER A 137 -1.03 16.51 24.38
CA SER A 137 -1.24 17.41 25.52
C SER A 137 0.07 17.98 26.08
N GLN A 138 1.21 17.31 25.85
CA GLN A 138 2.53 17.84 26.22
C GLN A 138 3.01 18.93 25.24
N THR A 139 2.63 18.82 23.97
CA THR A 139 3.02 19.76 22.91
C THR A 139 2.04 20.92 22.79
N LEU A 140 0.75 20.68 23.03
CA LEU A 140 -0.31 21.68 23.03
C LEU A 140 -1.29 21.39 24.19
N PRO A 141 -1.05 21.99 25.37
CA PRO A 141 -2.01 21.96 26.47
C PRO A 141 -3.35 22.61 26.10
N GLU A 142 -4.46 22.10 26.62
CA GLU A 142 -5.81 22.61 26.29
C GLU A 142 -6.03 24.06 26.74
N ASP A 143 -5.41 24.49 27.85
CA ASP A 143 -5.47 25.87 28.35
C ASP A 143 -4.77 26.89 27.44
N LYS A 144 -3.93 26.42 26.52
CA LYS A 144 -3.28 27.22 25.48
C LYS A 144 -4.16 27.45 24.25
N ILE A 145 -5.32 26.80 24.18
CA ILE A 145 -6.31 27.06 23.14
C ILE A 145 -7.19 28.23 23.60
N ILE A 146 -7.00 29.39 23.00
CA ILE A 146 -7.76 30.60 23.36
C ILE A 146 -9.20 30.48 22.86
N PHE A 147 -9.38 30.06 21.61
CA PHE A 147 -10.68 29.68 21.10
C PHE A 147 -10.63 28.56 20.06
N ALA A 148 -11.72 27.80 20.02
CA ALA A 148 -12.00 26.80 19.01
C ALA A 148 -13.47 26.96 18.56
N PHE A 149 -13.67 27.49 17.36
CA PHE A 149 -14.99 27.75 16.78
C PHE A 149 -15.26 26.82 15.61
N ASN A 150 -16.46 26.24 15.59
CA ASN A 150 -16.98 25.46 14.48
C ASN A 150 -18.48 25.74 14.32
N ALA A 151 -19.01 25.60 13.10
CA ALA A 151 -20.43 25.73 12.81
C ALA A 151 -21.30 24.77 13.64
N SER A 152 -20.78 23.58 14.01
CA SER A 152 -21.46 22.64 14.90
C SER A 152 -21.72 23.18 16.31
N ASN A 153 -20.94 24.17 16.74
CA ASN A 153 -21.02 24.77 18.08
C ASN A 153 -21.96 25.98 18.11
N VAL A 154 -22.58 26.31 16.97
CA VAL A 154 -23.59 27.36 16.89
C VAL A 154 -24.83 26.89 17.66
N LEU A 155 -25.25 27.74 18.58
CA LEU A 155 -26.44 27.53 19.38
C LEU A 155 -27.65 27.94 18.55
N VAL A 156 -28.43 26.95 18.12
CA VAL A 156 -29.71 27.18 17.42
C VAL A 156 -30.84 26.85 18.38
N CYS A 157 -31.67 27.84 18.71
CA CYS A 157 -32.86 27.65 19.52
C CYS A 157 -34.00 27.10 18.63
N GLY A 158 -34.59 25.93 18.97
CA GLY A 158 -35.70 25.31 18.22
C GLY A 158 -35.76 23.77 18.30
N LYS A 159 -36.74 23.14 17.64
CA LYS A 159 -36.91 21.65 17.59
C LYS A 159 -35.69 20.90 17.01
N ASN A 160 -34.80 21.61 16.33
CA ASN A 160 -33.56 21.10 15.74
C ASN A 160 -32.32 21.50 16.55
N ALA A 161 -32.48 21.85 17.84
CA ALA A 161 -31.34 22.10 18.72
C ALA A 161 -30.45 20.86 18.71
N ASN A 162 -29.28 21.00 18.06
CA ASN A 162 -28.23 20.00 18.11
C ASN A 162 -28.02 19.59 19.58
N ILE A 163 -27.84 18.29 19.83
CA ILE A 163 -27.42 17.48 21.01
C ILE A 163 -27.15 18.18 22.37
N LEU A 164 -26.74 19.45 22.39
CA LEU A 164 -26.55 20.32 23.54
C LEU A 164 -27.80 20.51 24.41
N GLY A 165 -29.02 20.21 23.95
CA GLY A 165 -30.22 20.31 24.80
C GLY A 165 -30.40 19.16 25.80
N ALA A 166 -29.79 18.00 25.56
CA ALA A 166 -29.95 16.83 26.42
C ALA A 166 -28.86 16.81 27.51
N GLY A 167 -29.28 16.80 28.78
CA GLY A 167 -28.36 16.67 29.93
C GLY A 167 -27.81 17.98 30.51
N LEU A 168 -28.33 19.15 30.08
CA LEU A 168 -28.03 20.42 30.74
C LEU A 168 -28.89 20.62 31.98
N SER A 169 -28.36 21.37 32.96
CA SER A 169 -29.17 21.83 34.09
C SER A 169 -30.24 22.82 33.62
N GLU A 170 -31.34 22.91 34.37
CA GLU A 170 -32.44 23.84 34.06
C GLU A 170 -31.94 25.30 34.02
N GLY A 171 -31.10 25.69 34.98
CA GLY A 171 -30.51 27.03 35.03
C GLY A 171 -29.57 27.32 33.85
N THR A 172 -28.79 26.33 33.40
CA THR A 172 -27.94 26.47 32.20
C THR A 172 -28.79 26.64 30.94
N SER A 173 -29.90 25.92 30.84
CA SER A 173 -30.81 25.98 29.69
C SER A 173 -31.51 27.34 29.60
N GLN A 174 -31.94 27.90 30.73
CA GLN A 174 -32.52 29.25 30.79
C GLN A 174 -31.50 30.33 30.43
N ALA A 175 -30.28 30.26 30.96
CA ALA A 175 -29.21 31.19 30.60
C ALA A 175 -28.87 31.14 29.11
N LEU A 176 -28.82 29.93 28.53
CA LEU A 176 -28.60 29.72 27.10
C LEU A 176 -29.72 30.33 26.24
N ALA A 177 -30.98 30.17 26.68
CA ALA A 177 -32.13 30.74 25.99
C ALA A 177 -32.10 32.28 25.99
N LEU A 178 -31.64 32.89 27.08
CA LEU A 178 -31.46 34.35 27.18
C LEU A 178 -30.39 34.86 26.20
N GLU A 179 -29.22 34.21 26.16
CA GLU A 179 -28.12 34.59 25.26
C GLU A 179 -28.47 34.42 23.77
N THR A 180 -29.31 33.42 23.45
CA THR A 180 -29.71 33.12 22.07
C THR A 180 -30.95 33.88 21.60
N ALA A 181 -31.62 34.65 22.47
CA ALA A 181 -32.87 35.34 22.15
C ALA A 181 -32.71 36.40 21.06
N ASN A 182 -31.60 37.16 21.09
CA ASN A 182 -31.40 38.32 20.22
C ASN A 182 -30.21 38.18 19.26
N THR A 183 -29.35 37.18 19.46
CA THR A 183 -28.11 37.00 18.69
C THR A 183 -27.84 35.53 18.43
N LYS A 184 -27.29 35.22 17.25
CA LYS A 184 -26.72 33.91 16.97
C LYS A 184 -25.39 33.81 17.72
N VAL A 185 -25.20 32.78 18.53
CA VAL A 185 -24.03 32.61 19.40
C VAL A 185 -23.32 31.30 19.07
N ILE A 186 -21.99 31.30 19.13
CA ILE A 186 -21.14 30.12 19.03
C ILE A 186 -20.52 29.83 20.39
N LEU A 187 -20.63 28.58 20.86
CA LEU A 187 -19.87 28.12 22.02
C LEU A 187 -18.38 27.96 21.67
N ASN A 188 -17.51 28.50 22.51
CA ASN A 188 -16.09 28.23 22.43
C ASN A 188 -15.79 26.81 22.90
N ALA A 189 -15.40 25.92 21.98
CA ALA A 189 -15.06 24.53 22.32
C ALA A 189 -13.76 24.38 23.11
N ALA A 190 -12.94 25.43 23.19
CA ALA A 190 -11.75 25.43 24.05
C ALA A 190 -12.10 25.49 25.54
N VAL A 191 -13.31 25.92 25.90
CA VAL A 191 -13.76 25.94 27.29
C VAL A 191 -14.44 24.62 27.62
N PRO A 192 -13.93 23.84 28.59
CA PRO A 192 -14.54 22.57 28.95
C PRO A 192 -15.89 22.82 29.63
N LYS A 193 -16.91 22.08 29.17
CA LYS A 193 -18.32 22.14 29.61
C LYS A 193 -19.05 23.44 29.23
N VAL A 194 -20.29 23.27 28.77
CA VAL A 194 -21.18 24.37 28.36
C VAL A 194 -21.44 25.34 29.52
N GLU A 195 -21.68 24.85 30.74
CA GLU A 195 -21.98 25.69 31.90
C GLU A 195 -20.83 26.64 32.27
N ARG A 196 -19.58 26.19 32.13
CA ARG A 196 -18.41 27.04 32.36
C ARG A 196 -18.30 28.10 31.26
N ALA A 197 -18.54 27.72 30.00
CA ALA A 197 -18.50 28.62 28.86
C ALA A 197 -19.48 29.81 29.03
N LEU A 198 -20.66 29.60 29.62
CA LEU A 198 -21.61 30.68 29.91
C LEU A 198 -21.15 31.65 31.01
N ARG A 199 -20.22 31.24 31.89
CA ARG A 199 -19.74 32.07 33.01
C ARG A 199 -18.48 32.85 32.69
N VAL A 200 -17.68 32.37 31.73
CA VAL A 200 -16.39 32.99 31.39
C VAL A 200 -16.56 33.98 30.22
N PRO A 201 -15.85 35.12 30.24
CA PRO A 201 -16.00 36.15 29.21
C PRO A 201 -15.55 35.70 27.80
N HIS A 202 -14.71 34.67 27.71
CA HIS A 202 -14.19 34.11 26.46
C HIS A 202 -14.92 32.80 26.06
N GLY A 203 -16.04 32.47 26.69
CA GLY A 203 -16.74 31.21 26.43
C GLY A 203 -17.74 31.27 25.27
N LEU A 204 -18.11 32.46 24.83
CA LEU A 204 -19.08 32.69 23.75
C LEU A 204 -18.50 33.63 22.69
N ALA A 205 -18.87 33.37 21.43
CA ALA A 205 -18.67 34.31 20.31
C ALA A 205 -20.00 34.69 19.69
N TYR A 206 -20.13 35.96 19.30
CA TYR A 206 -21.36 36.54 18.78
C TYR A 206 -21.26 36.73 17.27
N LEU A 207 -22.25 36.20 16.56
CA LEU A 207 -22.34 36.29 15.10
C LEU A 207 -23.08 37.56 14.70
N MET A 208 -22.37 38.46 14.01
CA MET A 208 -22.87 39.77 13.58
C MET A 208 -22.96 39.83 12.06
N GLY A 209 -23.99 40.51 11.53
CA GLY A 209 -24.15 40.69 10.07
C GLY A 209 -24.87 39.55 9.36
N ASP A 210 -25.69 38.78 10.09
CA ASP A 210 -26.51 37.66 9.61
C ASP A 210 -25.74 36.60 8.79
N PRO A 211 -24.73 35.94 9.40
CA PRO A 211 -24.05 34.84 8.73
C PRO A 211 -24.97 33.62 8.58
N VAL A 212 -24.73 32.88 7.50
CA VAL A 212 -25.36 31.59 7.23
C VAL A 212 -24.55 30.51 7.94
N THR A 213 -25.18 29.77 8.85
CA THR A 213 -24.58 28.61 9.49
C THR A 213 -24.87 27.37 8.66
N ALA A 214 -23.83 26.71 8.15
CA ALA A 214 -23.92 25.43 7.48
C ALA A 214 -23.28 24.33 8.33
N VAL A 215 -24.08 23.33 8.72
CA VAL A 215 -23.58 22.11 9.37
C VAL A 215 -23.81 20.95 8.39
N PRO A 216 -22.84 20.67 7.51
CA PRO A 216 -23.01 19.61 6.51
C PRO A 216 -23.03 18.25 7.20
N TYR A 217 -24.07 17.45 6.94
CA TYR A 217 -24.08 16.03 7.29
C TYR A 217 -23.69 15.22 6.07
N GLY A 218 -22.53 14.55 6.15
CA GLY A 218 -22.05 13.69 5.09
C GLY A 218 -22.89 12.42 4.95
N MET A 219 -22.94 11.89 3.73
CA MET A 219 -23.54 10.58 3.47
C MET A 219 -22.80 9.47 4.24
N ASP A 220 -21.50 9.62 4.43
CA ASP A 220 -20.66 8.73 5.22
C ASP A 220 -21.08 8.66 6.70
N ASP A 221 -21.34 9.80 7.34
CA ASP A 221 -21.87 9.83 8.71
C ASP A 221 -23.30 9.27 8.80
N SER A 222 -24.11 9.50 7.76
CA SER A 222 -25.49 9.02 7.72
C SER A 222 -25.55 7.50 7.58
N ILE A 223 -24.70 6.91 6.72
CA ILE A 223 -24.59 5.47 6.55
C ILE A 223 -24.02 4.81 7.81
N TRP A 224 -23.03 5.44 8.44
CA TRP A 224 -22.48 4.99 9.72
C TRP A 224 -23.57 4.76 10.77
N LYS A 225 -24.52 5.70 10.90
CA LYS A 225 -25.63 5.62 11.87
C LYS A 225 -26.63 4.49 11.60
N ILE A 226 -26.77 4.04 10.37
CA ILE A 226 -27.76 3.01 9.99
C ILE A 226 -27.16 1.60 10.15
N GLY A 227 -25.92 1.42 9.72
CA GLY A 227 -25.26 0.10 9.76
C GLY A 227 -23.84 0.06 9.20
N GLY A 228 -23.19 1.22 9.03
CA GLY A 228 -21.80 1.30 8.57
C GLY A 228 -21.60 0.81 7.13
N SER A 229 -20.38 0.36 6.85
CA SER A 229 -19.96 -0.04 5.50
C SER A 229 -20.69 -1.30 5.01
N ALA A 230 -21.21 -2.11 5.94
CA ALA A 230 -21.97 -3.32 5.64
C ALA A 230 -23.23 -3.05 4.79
N VAL A 231 -23.88 -1.90 4.97
CA VAL A 231 -25.06 -1.50 4.18
C VAL A 231 -24.71 -1.41 2.71
N VAL A 232 -23.55 -0.81 2.38
CA VAL A 232 -23.11 -0.62 1.00
C VAL A 232 -22.57 -1.92 0.41
N LEU A 233 -21.91 -2.76 1.21
CA LEU A 233 -21.53 -4.12 0.79
C LEU A 233 -22.77 -4.93 0.38
N ARG A 234 -23.90 -4.79 1.09
CA ARG A 234 -25.17 -5.41 0.69
C ARG A 234 -25.74 -4.83 -0.61
N LEU A 235 -25.53 -3.54 -0.91
CA LEU A 235 -25.89 -2.96 -2.20
C LEU A 235 -25.04 -3.53 -3.33
N ILE A 236 -23.73 -3.71 -3.10
CA ILE A 236 -22.82 -4.34 -4.06
C ILE A 236 -23.26 -5.78 -4.34
N GLU A 237 -23.62 -6.55 -3.31
CA GLU A 237 -24.14 -7.91 -3.48
C GLU A 237 -25.41 -7.95 -4.35
N ARG A 238 -26.28 -6.94 -4.24
CA ARG A 238 -27.51 -6.82 -5.02
C ARG A 238 -27.33 -6.27 -6.43
N ALA A 239 -26.14 -5.78 -6.79
CA ALA A 239 -25.91 -5.27 -8.14
C ALA A 239 -25.98 -6.39 -9.18
N GLU A 240 -26.86 -6.26 -10.18
CA GLU A 240 -27.08 -7.27 -11.23
C GLU A 240 -26.40 -6.88 -12.56
N THR A 241 -26.14 -5.60 -12.77
CA THR A 241 -25.50 -5.07 -13.98
C THR A 241 -24.09 -4.57 -13.70
N SER A 242 -23.24 -4.49 -14.73
CA SER A 242 -21.89 -3.94 -14.60
C SER A 242 -21.88 -2.47 -14.19
N THR A 243 -22.88 -1.70 -14.64
CA THR A 243 -23.02 -0.28 -14.30
C THR A 243 -23.46 -0.08 -12.84
N ASP A 244 -24.39 -0.90 -12.35
CA ASP A 244 -24.81 -0.85 -10.93
C ASP A 244 -23.68 -1.31 -10.01
N LEU A 245 -22.93 -2.35 -10.41
CA LEU A 245 -21.76 -2.80 -9.67
C LEU A 245 -20.71 -1.69 -9.59
N CYS A 246 -20.41 -1.03 -10.70
CA CYS A 246 -19.47 0.09 -10.75
C CYS A 246 -19.92 1.25 -9.83
N LYS A 247 -21.20 1.66 -9.89
CA LYS A 247 -21.74 2.75 -9.06
C LYS A 247 -21.73 2.41 -7.57
N THR A 248 -22.09 1.19 -7.20
CA THR A 248 -22.12 0.77 -5.78
C THR A 248 -20.71 0.62 -5.20
N VAL A 249 -19.76 0.08 -5.98
CA VAL A 249 -18.33 0.05 -5.60
C VAL A 249 -17.76 1.48 -5.48
N CYS A 250 -18.11 2.38 -6.41
CA CYS A 250 -17.70 3.79 -6.34
C CYS A 250 -18.24 4.47 -5.08
N THR A 251 -19.53 4.24 -4.79
CA THR A 251 -20.16 4.73 -3.56
C THR A 251 -19.42 4.24 -2.32
N LEU A 252 -19.11 2.94 -2.24
CA LEU A 252 -18.33 2.39 -1.11
C LEU A 252 -16.96 3.07 -0.98
N ILE A 253 -16.25 3.25 -2.08
CA ILE A 253 -14.91 3.87 -2.12
C ILE A 253 -14.95 5.31 -1.61
N GLU A 254 -15.90 6.12 -2.08
CA GLU A 254 -16.01 7.53 -1.67
C GLU A 254 -16.41 7.66 -0.19
N LEU A 255 -17.23 6.74 0.32
CA LEU A 255 -17.59 6.70 1.74
C LEU A 255 -16.42 6.31 2.66
N ILE A 256 -15.44 5.58 2.15
CA ILE A 256 -14.24 5.18 2.89
C ILE A 256 -13.15 6.25 2.78
N ARG A 257 -12.87 6.76 1.57
CA ARG A 257 -11.69 7.58 1.25
C ARG A 257 -11.48 8.76 2.21
N PHE A 258 -12.56 9.43 2.58
CA PHE A 258 -12.51 10.64 3.41
C PHE A 258 -12.97 10.41 4.86
N SER A 259 -13.31 9.17 5.24
CA SER A 259 -13.86 8.83 6.56
C SER A 259 -12.99 7.80 7.26
N TRP A 260 -12.32 8.24 8.33
CA TRP A 260 -11.54 7.34 9.20
C TRP A 260 -12.45 6.28 9.85
N ARG A 261 -13.69 6.64 10.23
CA ARG A 261 -14.66 5.73 10.84
C ARG A 261 -15.05 4.59 9.91
N ASN A 262 -15.39 4.92 8.67
CA ASN A 262 -15.75 3.89 7.68
C ASN A 262 -14.53 3.06 7.26
N SER A 263 -13.34 3.65 7.27
CA SER A 263 -12.09 2.91 7.07
C SER A 263 -11.87 1.88 8.18
N GLU A 264 -11.98 2.29 9.45
CA GLU A 264 -11.87 1.41 10.62
C GLU A 264 -12.94 0.31 10.60
N ASP A 265 -14.16 0.65 10.22
CA ASP A 265 -15.25 -0.34 10.10
C ASP A 265 -14.95 -1.41 9.06
N MET A 266 -14.42 -1.02 7.90
CA MET A 266 -14.01 -1.95 6.86
C MET A 266 -12.91 -2.89 7.35
N GLU A 267 -12.02 -2.45 8.23
CA GLU A 267 -11.05 -3.36 8.88
C GLU A 267 -11.74 -4.29 9.88
N ARG A 268 -12.59 -3.73 10.74
CA ARG A 268 -13.29 -4.45 11.81
C ARG A 268 -14.17 -5.57 11.28
N ILE A 269 -14.86 -5.35 10.16
CA ILE A 269 -15.77 -6.33 9.56
C ILE A 269 -15.10 -7.22 8.51
N HIS A 270 -13.79 -7.11 8.29
CA HIS A 270 -13.10 -7.75 7.15
C HIS A 270 -13.76 -7.39 5.79
N GLY A 271 -14.16 -6.12 5.65
CA GLY A 271 -14.96 -5.63 4.55
C GLY A 271 -14.26 -5.71 3.20
N TYR A 272 -12.93 -5.62 3.15
CA TYR A 272 -12.18 -5.78 1.89
C TYR A 272 -12.18 -7.24 1.42
N GLU A 273 -12.10 -8.19 2.34
CA GLU A 273 -12.22 -9.62 2.07
C GLU A 273 -13.63 -9.97 1.60
N ILE A 274 -14.66 -9.40 2.25
CA ILE A 274 -16.06 -9.55 1.82
C ILE A 274 -16.24 -8.95 0.43
N LEU A 275 -15.72 -7.74 0.17
CA LEU A 275 -15.78 -7.12 -1.15
C LEU A 275 -15.09 -7.99 -2.20
N ALA A 276 -13.91 -8.53 -1.92
CA ALA A 276 -13.20 -9.44 -2.82
C ALA A 276 -14.05 -10.68 -3.14
N TYR A 277 -14.72 -11.26 -2.13
CA TYR A 277 -15.62 -12.39 -2.31
C TYR A 277 -16.85 -12.04 -3.17
N LEU A 278 -17.50 -10.90 -2.92
CA LEU A 278 -18.64 -10.43 -3.70
C LEU A 278 -18.26 -10.18 -5.17
N LEU A 279 -17.11 -9.56 -5.42
CA LEU A 279 -16.60 -9.33 -6.77
C LEU A 279 -16.26 -10.65 -7.49
N LYS A 280 -15.75 -11.67 -6.77
CA LYS A 280 -15.52 -13.02 -7.33
C LYS A 280 -16.81 -13.67 -7.81
N GLN A 281 -17.87 -13.57 -7.03
CA GLN A 281 -19.19 -14.08 -7.43
C GLN A 281 -19.71 -13.38 -8.69
N LYS A 282 -19.33 -12.13 -8.89
CA LYS A 282 -19.75 -11.26 -10.00
C LYS A 282 -18.70 -11.11 -11.09
N HIS A 283 -17.85 -12.13 -11.30
CA HIS A 283 -16.74 -12.07 -12.26
C HIS A 283 -17.16 -11.66 -13.69
N GLY A 284 -18.35 -12.05 -14.15
CA GLY A 284 -18.88 -11.65 -15.46
C GLY A 284 -19.29 -10.18 -15.58
N LEU A 285 -19.32 -9.43 -14.47
CA LEU A 285 -19.62 -7.99 -14.44
C LEU A 285 -18.37 -7.13 -14.27
N LEU A 286 -17.18 -7.74 -14.13
CA LEU A 286 -15.93 -7.01 -13.90
C LEU A 286 -15.44 -6.36 -15.19
N THR A 287 -15.43 -5.02 -15.19
CA THR A 287 -14.98 -4.21 -16.33
C THR A 287 -13.66 -3.50 -16.03
N MET A 288 -13.04 -2.95 -17.09
CA MET A 288 -11.88 -2.06 -16.96
C MET A 288 -12.18 -0.86 -16.05
N GLU A 289 -13.41 -0.35 -16.04
CA GLU A 289 -13.82 0.76 -15.17
C GLU A 289 -13.71 0.39 -13.69
N ILE A 290 -14.18 -0.81 -13.31
CA ILE A 290 -14.10 -1.30 -11.93
C ILE A 290 -12.63 -1.48 -11.52
N LEU A 291 -11.79 -2.05 -12.41
CA LEU A 291 -10.36 -2.16 -12.14
C LEU A 291 -9.72 -0.78 -11.92
N ASN A 292 -9.97 0.18 -12.80
CA ASN A 292 -9.41 1.54 -12.68
C ASN A 292 -9.89 2.24 -11.41
N LEU A 293 -11.16 2.05 -11.04
CA LEU A 293 -11.73 2.59 -9.82
C LEU A 293 -11.06 2.00 -8.57
N LEU A 294 -10.85 0.68 -8.53
CA LEU A 294 -10.12 0.01 -7.45
C LEU A 294 -8.64 0.42 -7.42
N LEU A 295 -8.00 0.56 -8.58
CA LEU A 295 -6.61 1.02 -8.68
C LEU A 295 -6.46 2.46 -8.16
N ALA A 296 -7.37 3.36 -8.53
CA ALA A 296 -7.40 4.72 -8.00
C ALA A 296 -7.61 4.74 -6.49
N PHE A 297 -8.50 3.88 -5.97
CA PHE A 297 -8.73 3.76 -4.53
C PHE A 297 -7.52 3.27 -3.74
N VAL A 298 -6.76 2.31 -4.26
CA VAL A 298 -5.53 1.85 -3.59
C VAL A 298 -4.36 2.82 -3.73
N GLY A 299 -4.45 3.81 -4.64
CA GLY A 299 -3.53 4.93 -4.77
C GLY A 299 -2.78 5.06 -6.10
N LEU A 300 -3.30 4.44 -7.18
CA LEU A 300 -2.82 4.70 -8.53
C LEU A 300 -3.26 6.10 -8.96
N ASN A 301 -2.32 6.93 -9.43
CA ASN A 301 -2.64 8.23 -10.00
C ASN A 301 -2.67 8.12 -11.52
N SER A 302 -3.87 8.17 -12.10
CA SER A 302 -4.07 8.07 -13.55
C SER A 302 -3.52 9.30 -14.31
N THR A 303 -3.49 10.48 -13.67
CA THR A 303 -3.01 11.72 -14.30
C THR A 303 -1.48 11.81 -14.28
N SER A 304 -0.87 11.44 -13.15
CA SER A 304 0.59 11.36 -13.02
C SER A 304 1.02 10.00 -12.46
N PRO A 305 1.22 8.99 -13.31
CA PRO A 305 1.60 7.64 -12.88
C PRO A 305 2.88 7.60 -12.03
N ASN A 306 3.81 8.52 -12.27
CA ASN A 306 5.07 8.65 -11.53
C ASN A 306 4.88 9.01 -10.04
N ASP A 307 3.73 9.59 -9.67
CA ASP A 307 3.42 9.95 -8.29
C ASP A 307 2.52 8.89 -7.60
N SER A 308 2.38 7.70 -8.20
CA SER A 308 1.55 6.64 -7.64
C SER A 308 2.16 6.06 -6.38
N VAL A 309 1.37 6.02 -5.30
CA VAL A 309 1.77 5.49 -3.98
C VAL A 309 0.70 4.52 -3.52
N ILE A 310 1.09 3.36 -2.99
CA ILE A 310 0.12 2.45 -2.38
C ILE A 310 -0.39 3.11 -1.09
N ILE A 311 -1.60 3.67 -1.11
CA ILE A 311 -2.25 4.39 -0.01
C ILE A 311 -2.90 3.40 0.97
N ASN A 312 -3.69 2.45 0.45
CA ASN A 312 -4.46 1.49 1.25
C ASN A 312 -3.89 0.07 1.08
N PRO A 313 -3.01 -0.41 1.99
CA PRO A 313 -2.41 -1.72 1.87
C PRO A 313 -3.40 -2.88 2.01
N LEU A 314 -4.47 -2.72 2.80
CA LEU A 314 -5.46 -3.78 3.00
C LEU A 314 -6.30 -3.99 1.73
N ALA A 315 -6.82 -2.91 1.16
CA ALA A 315 -7.52 -2.97 -0.13
C ALA A 315 -6.60 -3.52 -1.23
N TYR A 316 -5.33 -3.08 -1.28
CA TYR A 316 -4.37 -3.63 -2.25
C TYR A 316 -4.15 -5.13 -2.03
N ARG A 317 -3.99 -5.58 -0.77
CA ARG A 317 -3.75 -6.98 -0.41
C ARG A 317 -4.90 -7.90 -0.78
N PHE A 318 -6.14 -7.46 -0.57
CA PHE A 318 -7.33 -8.32 -0.69
C PHE A 318 -8.06 -8.16 -2.02
N LEU A 319 -7.95 -7.02 -2.70
CA LEU A 319 -8.61 -6.77 -3.99
C LEU A 319 -7.63 -6.93 -5.15
N ILE A 320 -6.46 -6.29 -5.09
CA ILE A 320 -5.52 -6.30 -6.21
C ILE A 320 -4.65 -7.55 -6.20
N LEU A 321 -4.11 -7.97 -5.06
CA LEU A 321 -3.29 -9.18 -4.96
C LEU A 321 -4.08 -10.50 -4.93
N ASP A 322 -5.39 -10.44 -5.14
CA ASP A 322 -6.25 -11.62 -5.27
C ASP A 322 -6.33 -12.04 -6.75
N PHE A 323 -5.35 -12.81 -7.20
CA PHE A 323 -5.27 -13.26 -8.60
C PHE A 323 -6.48 -14.12 -9.01
N ASP A 324 -7.12 -14.83 -8.07
CA ASP A 324 -8.33 -15.61 -8.35
C ASP A 324 -9.55 -14.72 -8.64
N LEU A 325 -9.57 -13.47 -8.16
CA LEU A 325 -10.61 -12.51 -8.49
C LEU A 325 -10.58 -12.13 -9.97
N TRP A 326 -9.38 -11.90 -10.51
CA TRP A 326 -9.19 -11.36 -11.86
C TRP A 326 -9.09 -12.44 -12.95
N LYS A 327 -9.09 -13.72 -12.58
CA LYS A 327 -8.80 -14.83 -13.51
C LYS A 327 -9.80 -15.01 -14.65
N HIS A 328 -11.05 -14.63 -14.42
CA HIS A 328 -12.13 -14.76 -15.39
C HIS A 328 -12.52 -13.43 -16.04
N SER A 329 -11.85 -12.32 -15.71
CA SER A 329 -12.10 -11.05 -16.40
C SER A 329 -11.48 -11.07 -17.79
N ASP A 330 -11.92 -10.15 -18.66
CA ASP A 330 -11.37 -10.00 -20.01
C ASP A 330 -9.85 -9.88 -20.03
N GLU A 331 -9.22 -10.37 -21.10
CA GLU A 331 -7.76 -10.36 -21.25
C GLU A 331 -7.16 -8.95 -21.12
N ALA A 332 -7.89 -7.93 -21.60
CA ALA A 332 -7.49 -6.53 -21.45
C ALA A 332 -7.42 -6.11 -19.96
N VAL A 333 -8.38 -6.52 -19.14
CA VAL A 333 -8.42 -6.24 -17.69
C VAL A 333 -7.29 -6.97 -16.98
N GLN A 334 -7.05 -8.24 -17.32
CA GLN A 334 -5.94 -9.01 -16.76
C GLN A 334 -4.58 -8.39 -17.10
N ARG A 335 -4.40 -7.91 -18.33
CA ARG A 335 -3.18 -7.20 -18.75
C ARG A 335 -2.98 -5.90 -17.96
N ALA A 336 -4.02 -5.07 -17.84
CA ALA A 336 -3.94 -3.83 -17.06
C ALA A 336 -3.64 -4.11 -15.57
N HIS A 337 -4.23 -5.18 -15.01
CA HIS A 337 -3.97 -5.67 -13.65
C HIS A 337 -2.52 -6.10 -13.42
N LEU A 338 -1.83 -6.61 -14.45
CA LEU A 338 -0.41 -6.93 -14.38
C LEU A 338 0.47 -5.69 -14.58
N GLN A 339 0.09 -4.77 -15.47
CA GLN A 339 0.87 -3.56 -15.79
C GLN A 339 1.01 -2.61 -14.59
N GLN A 340 0.00 -2.51 -13.73
CA GLN A 340 0.05 -1.63 -12.54
C GLN A 340 1.25 -1.92 -11.60
N PHE A 341 1.73 -3.17 -11.54
CA PHE A 341 2.91 -3.50 -10.73
C PHE A 341 4.16 -2.74 -11.21
N ALA A 342 4.34 -2.63 -12.53
CA ALA A 342 5.42 -1.83 -13.10
C ALA A 342 5.23 -0.35 -12.76
N THR A 343 4.00 0.16 -12.80
CA THR A 343 3.70 1.54 -12.39
C THR A 343 4.13 1.85 -10.96
N PHE A 344 3.76 1.01 -9.99
CA PHE A 344 4.12 1.26 -8.59
C PHE A 344 5.59 1.00 -8.24
N ILE A 345 6.24 0.02 -8.89
CA ILE A 345 7.57 -0.49 -8.48
C ILE A 345 8.70 0.03 -9.38
N GLN A 346 8.43 0.33 -10.65
CA GLN A 346 9.46 0.73 -11.60
C GLN A 346 9.34 2.20 -11.98
N PHE A 347 8.13 2.68 -12.28
CA PHE A 347 7.93 4.03 -12.82
C PHE A 347 7.67 5.10 -11.75
N SER A 348 7.16 4.72 -10.59
CA SER A 348 6.89 5.66 -9.50
C SER A 348 8.18 6.21 -8.86
N ASN A 349 8.18 7.53 -8.61
CA ASN A 349 9.17 8.23 -7.78
C ASN A 349 9.25 7.64 -6.36
N HIS A 350 8.16 7.00 -5.91
CA HIS A 350 8.03 6.38 -4.59
C HIS A 350 8.21 4.85 -4.63
N HIS A 351 8.86 4.32 -5.67
CA HIS A 351 9.06 2.88 -5.86
C HIS A 351 9.64 2.15 -4.65
N HIS A 352 10.62 2.73 -3.94
CA HIS A 352 11.21 2.08 -2.76
C HIS A 352 10.19 1.87 -1.64
N PHE A 353 9.37 2.89 -1.38
CA PHE A 353 8.30 2.83 -0.38
C PHE A 353 7.23 1.81 -0.77
N ASN A 354 6.82 1.81 -2.04
CA ASN A 354 5.84 0.86 -2.58
C ASN A 354 6.36 -0.58 -2.52
N ALA A 355 7.61 -0.82 -2.93
CA ALA A 355 8.24 -2.13 -2.88
C ALA A 355 8.27 -2.70 -1.46
N LYS A 356 8.63 -1.88 -0.46
CA LYS A 356 8.61 -2.25 0.96
C LYS A 356 7.21 -2.64 1.44
N ARG A 357 6.16 -1.91 1.06
CA ARG A 357 4.76 -2.26 1.38
C ARG A 357 4.35 -3.58 0.71
N LEU A 358 4.67 -3.77 -0.56
CA LEU A 358 4.38 -5.01 -1.30
C LEU A 358 5.08 -6.24 -0.72
N SER A 359 6.31 -6.07 -0.26
CA SER A 359 7.07 -7.13 0.42
C SER A 359 6.33 -7.66 1.65
N LYS A 360 5.80 -6.76 2.49
CA LYS A 360 4.99 -7.11 3.68
C LYS A 360 3.70 -7.84 3.35
N MET A 361 3.19 -7.72 2.11
CA MET A 361 1.98 -8.40 1.64
C MET A 361 2.29 -9.75 0.94
N HIS A 362 3.55 -10.20 0.97
CA HIS A 362 4.01 -11.44 0.34
C HIS A 362 3.65 -11.56 -1.15
N VAL A 363 3.75 -10.45 -1.89
CA VAL A 363 3.35 -10.36 -3.30
C VAL A 363 3.94 -11.48 -4.17
N VAL A 364 5.24 -11.79 -4.02
CA VAL A 364 5.92 -12.83 -4.81
C VAL A 364 5.31 -14.20 -4.54
N LYS A 365 5.06 -14.55 -3.28
CA LYS A 365 4.45 -15.83 -2.91
C LYS A 365 3.06 -15.97 -3.52
N LYS A 366 2.25 -14.90 -3.49
CA LYS A 366 0.92 -14.88 -4.12
C LYS A 366 0.99 -15.05 -5.63
N MET A 367 1.94 -14.38 -6.30
CA MET A 367 2.16 -14.53 -7.75
C MET A 367 2.60 -15.94 -8.12
N LEU A 368 3.50 -16.56 -7.35
CA LEU A 368 3.92 -17.95 -7.56
C LEU A 368 2.77 -18.94 -7.37
N VAL A 369 1.88 -18.70 -6.39
CA VAL A 369 0.67 -19.52 -6.21
C VAL A 369 -0.26 -19.39 -7.41
N ALA A 370 -0.48 -18.17 -7.93
CA ALA A 370 -1.30 -17.94 -9.12
C ALA A 370 -0.75 -18.65 -10.37
N LEU A 371 0.58 -18.67 -10.52
CA LEU A 371 1.25 -19.45 -11.56
C LEU A 371 1.04 -20.97 -11.37
N LYS A 372 1.07 -21.46 -10.12
CA LYS A 372 0.86 -22.88 -9.82
C LYS A 372 -0.57 -23.34 -10.15
N THR A 373 -1.56 -22.48 -9.92
CA THR A 373 -2.98 -22.78 -10.15
C THR A 373 -3.44 -22.50 -11.59
N ASN A 374 -2.52 -22.07 -12.49
CA ASN A 374 -2.79 -21.75 -13.90
C ASN A 374 -3.93 -20.74 -14.09
N VAL A 375 -3.90 -19.66 -13.30
CA VAL A 375 -4.92 -18.60 -13.31
C VAL A 375 -5.01 -17.87 -14.65
N TYR A 376 -3.87 -17.72 -15.34
CA TYR A 376 -3.76 -16.88 -16.54
C TYR A 376 -3.69 -17.70 -17.85
N PRO A 377 -4.24 -17.17 -18.95
CA PRO A 377 -4.13 -17.79 -20.28
C PRO A 377 -2.68 -17.78 -20.78
N LYS A 378 -2.35 -18.72 -21.68
CA LYS A 378 -0.97 -18.89 -22.20
C LYS A 378 -0.37 -17.60 -22.78
N GLY A 379 -1.18 -16.77 -23.43
CA GLY A 379 -0.74 -15.49 -24.01
C GLY A 379 -0.24 -14.48 -22.97
N LEU A 380 -0.80 -14.50 -21.75
CA LEU A 380 -0.42 -13.59 -20.67
C LEU A 380 0.69 -14.13 -19.77
N LEU A 381 1.10 -15.40 -19.90
CA LEU A 381 2.15 -15.97 -19.04
C LEU A 381 3.48 -15.24 -19.16
N THR A 382 3.85 -14.85 -20.39
CA THR A 382 5.09 -14.09 -20.63
C THR A 382 5.05 -12.73 -19.93
N GLU A 383 3.94 -12.01 -20.05
CA GLU A 383 3.72 -10.73 -19.37
C GLU A 383 3.73 -10.91 -17.84
N PHE A 384 3.08 -11.97 -17.34
CA PHE A 384 3.05 -12.29 -15.91
C PHE A 384 4.45 -12.57 -15.35
N VAL A 385 5.26 -13.38 -16.03
CA VAL A 385 6.64 -13.69 -15.60
C VAL A 385 7.53 -12.46 -15.71
N ALA A 386 7.34 -11.61 -16.73
CA ALA A 386 8.03 -10.33 -16.82
C ALA A 386 7.68 -9.41 -15.63
N THR A 387 6.42 -9.34 -15.25
CA THR A 387 5.99 -8.61 -14.04
C THR A 387 6.56 -9.23 -12.77
N LEU A 388 6.55 -10.56 -12.65
CA LEU A 388 7.17 -11.26 -11.52
C LEU A 388 8.65 -10.92 -11.41
N LYS A 389 9.38 -10.86 -12.53
CA LYS A 389 10.78 -10.45 -12.58
C LYS A 389 10.99 -9.07 -11.99
N ILE A 390 10.15 -8.09 -12.37
CA ILE A 390 10.18 -6.73 -11.80
C ILE A 390 9.99 -6.82 -10.29
N VAL A 391 8.91 -7.45 -9.83
CA VAL A 391 8.60 -7.54 -8.39
C VAL A 391 9.72 -8.22 -7.60
N VAL A 392 10.32 -9.30 -8.13
CA VAL A 392 11.41 -10.05 -7.49
C VAL A 392 12.69 -9.23 -7.40
N LYS A 393 13.05 -8.46 -8.44
CA LYS A 393 14.24 -7.59 -8.41
C LYS A 393 14.18 -6.56 -7.27
N TYR A 394 13.03 -5.93 -7.09
CA TYR A 394 12.85 -4.92 -6.02
C TYR A 394 12.60 -5.52 -4.63
N ASN A 395 12.26 -6.82 -4.55
CA ASN A 395 11.98 -7.53 -3.29
C ASN A 395 12.83 -8.81 -3.13
N PHE A 396 14.13 -8.75 -3.46
CA PHE A 396 15.00 -9.93 -3.40
C PHE A 396 15.42 -10.25 -1.95
N THR A 397 14.51 -10.83 -1.15
CA THR A 397 14.73 -11.22 0.25
C THR A 397 15.00 -12.73 0.40
N THR A 398 15.49 -13.16 1.57
CA THR A 398 15.75 -14.59 1.82
C THR A 398 14.46 -15.42 1.75
N GLU A 399 13.33 -14.88 2.19
CA GLU A 399 12.01 -15.51 2.07
C GLU A 399 11.57 -15.66 0.60
N VAL A 400 11.78 -14.64 -0.22
CA VAL A 400 11.45 -14.65 -1.65
C VAL A 400 12.29 -15.68 -2.39
N ILE A 401 13.60 -15.72 -2.13
CA ILE A 401 14.51 -16.71 -2.73
C ILE A 401 14.06 -18.13 -2.38
N ARG A 402 13.75 -18.40 -1.09
CA ARG A 402 13.23 -19.71 -0.67
C ARG A 402 11.90 -20.05 -1.33
N SER A 403 10.99 -19.07 -1.44
CA SER A 403 9.68 -19.28 -2.08
C SER A 403 9.81 -19.66 -3.56
N ILE A 404 10.70 -18.99 -4.30
CA ILE A 404 10.99 -19.33 -5.70
C ILE A 404 11.63 -20.71 -5.79
N ALA A 405 12.63 -20.99 -4.95
CA ALA A 405 13.31 -22.29 -4.93
C ALA A 405 12.36 -23.46 -4.62
N THR A 406 11.47 -23.30 -3.64
CA THR A 406 10.43 -24.28 -3.31
C THR A 406 9.41 -24.42 -4.44
N PHE A 407 9.00 -23.32 -5.08
CA PHE A 407 8.12 -23.36 -6.24
C PHE A 407 8.72 -24.17 -7.39
N LEU A 408 9.98 -23.90 -7.74
CA LEU A 408 10.70 -24.60 -8.81
C LEU A 408 10.90 -26.09 -8.52
N VAL A 409 11.15 -26.47 -7.27
CA VAL A 409 11.20 -27.89 -6.89
C VAL A 409 9.81 -28.53 -6.96
N SER A 410 8.74 -27.79 -6.63
CA SER A 410 7.38 -28.32 -6.70
C SER A 410 6.89 -28.57 -8.13
N THR A 411 7.48 -27.91 -9.12
CA THR A 411 7.17 -28.13 -10.55
C THR A 411 7.98 -29.28 -11.16
N LEU A 412 9.05 -29.73 -10.51
CA LEU A 412 9.79 -30.96 -10.88
C LEU A 412 9.00 -32.24 -10.60
N ASN A 413 8.27 -32.30 -9.48
CA ASN A 413 7.67 -33.53 -8.95
C ASN A 413 6.16 -33.65 -9.25
N LYS A 414 5.79 -33.78 -10.53
CA LYS A 414 4.52 -34.45 -10.88
C LYS A 414 4.84 -35.85 -11.38
N PRO A 415 4.86 -36.90 -10.52
CA PRO A 415 4.76 -38.25 -11.04
C PRO A 415 3.46 -38.31 -11.83
N SER A 416 3.58 -38.65 -13.12
CA SER A 416 2.43 -39.01 -13.93
C SER A 416 1.68 -40.11 -13.19
N LEU A 417 0.44 -39.82 -12.77
CA LEU A 417 -0.47 -40.76 -12.10
C LEU A 417 -0.92 -41.92 -13.02
N ASN A 418 -0.19 -42.20 -14.10
CA ASN A 418 -0.46 -43.26 -15.07
C ASN A 418 0.49 -44.45 -14.91
N ARG A 419 0.96 -44.77 -13.69
CA ARG A 419 1.35 -46.16 -13.42
C ARG A 419 0.08 -46.95 -13.18
N ARG A 420 -0.47 -47.49 -14.28
CA ARG A 420 -1.43 -48.60 -14.24
C ARG A 420 -0.92 -49.61 -13.21
N VAL A 421 -1.73 -49.83 -12.19
CA VAL A 421 -1.58 -50.93 -11.24
C VAL A 421 -1.55 -52.22 -12.06
N THR A 422 -0.36 -52.81 -12.20
CA THR A 422 -0.20 -54.18 -12.67
C THR A 422 -0.78 -55.09 -11.59
N ARG A 423 -2.02 -55.53 -11.79
CA ARG A 423 -2.60 -56.66 -11.06
C ARG A 423 -1.81 -57.91 -11.44
N LYS A 424 -1.33 -58.63 -10.43
CA LYS A 424 -0.71 -59.96 -10.54
C LYS A 424 -1.75 -61.02 -10.94
N ASP A 425 -1.30 -61.85 -11.87
CA ASP A 425 -1.49 -63.29 -12.07
C ASP A 425 -2.89 -63.92 -12.24
N SER A 426 -3.03 -64.59 -13.40
CA SER A 426 -3.71 -65.88 -13.56
C SER A 426 -2.88 -66.76 -14.51
N PRO A 427 -2.58 -68.04 -14.19
CA PRO A 427 -1.80 -68.93 -15.04
C PRO A 427 -2.69 -69.62 -16.10
N PHE A 428 -2.04 -70.22 -17.10
CA PHE A 428 -2.56 -71.04 -18.22
C PHE A 428 -2.83 -70.33 -19.55
N LYS A 429 -1.87 -70.46 -20.48
CA LYS A 429 -1.99 -71.38 -21.64
C LYS A 429 -0.70 -71.42 -22.46
N ASN A 430 -0.34 -72.63 -22.85
CA ASN A 430 0.72 -72.95 -23.81
C ASN A 430 0.34 -72.46 -25.22
N SER A 431 1.28 -71.85 -25.94
CA SER A 431 1.65 -72.32 -27.28
C SER A 431 3.06 -71.83 -27.65
N VAL A 432 3.79 -72.74 -28.26
CA VAL A 432 5.08 -72.52 -28.92
C VAL A 432 4.84 -71.66 -30.16
N ASP A 433 5.70 -70.67 -30.39
CA ASP A 433 6.17 -70.33 -31.73
C ASP A 433 7.54 -69.64 -31.65
N MET A 434 8.53 -70.34 -32.19
CA MET A 434 9.85 -69.83 -32.51
C MET A 434 9.73 -68.89 -33.70
N ASN A 435 10.25 -67.67 -33.59
CA ASN A 435 10.83 -66.97 -34.74
C ASN A 435 11.97 -66.05 -34.26
N PHE A 436 13.17 -66.44 -34.67
CA PHE A 436 14.36 -65.61 -34.66
C PHE A 436 14.19 -64.51 -35.71
N THR A 437 14.17 -63.25 -35.26
CA THR A 437 14.62 -62.12 -36.05
C THR A 437 15.52 -61.26 -35.18
N ASN A 438 16.81 -61.30 -35.51
CA ASN A 438 17.78 -60.31 -35.08
C ASN A 438 17.30 -58.94 -35.55
N GLU A 439 17.02 -58.03 -34.63
CA GLU A 439 17.11 -56.60 -34.91
C GLU A 439 18.04 -55.96 -33.89
N ASP A 440 19.08 -55.36 -34.46
CA ASP A 440 20.14 -54.62 -33.82
C ASP A 440 19.63 -53.68 -32.73
N SER A 441 20.29 -53.74 -31.59
CA SER A 441 20.33 -52.67 -30.60
C SER A 441 21.00 -51.44 -31.22
N GLY A 442 20.24 -50.70 -32.03
CA GLY A 442 20.59 -49.36 -32.48
C GLY A 442 20.64 -48.44 -31.26
N LYS A 443 21.84 -48.10 -30.81
CA LYS A 443 22.07 -46.92 -29.98
C LYS A 443 21.52 -45.72 -30.75
N SER A 444 20.35 -45.23 -30.36
CA SER A 444 19.84 -43.94 -30.81
C SER A 444 20.84 -42.86 -30.38
N THR A 445 21.75 -42.50 -31.27
CA THR A 445 22.66 -41.37 -31.10
C THR A 445 21.80 -40.12 -30.94
N GLN A 446 21.65 -39.62 -29.71
CA GLN A 446 20.95 -38.36 -29.46
C GLN A 446 21.65 -37.26 -30.28
N SER A 447 20.92 -36.64 -31.21
CA SER A 447 21.43 -35.52 -32.01
C SER A 447 21.85 -34.37 -31.09
N ILE A 448 23.01 -33.77 -31.35
CA ILE A 448 23.51 -32.61 -30.58
C ILE A 448 22.51 -31.47 -30.69
N ILE A 449 22.01 -30.97 -29.56
CA ILE A 449 21.06 -29.86 -29.51
C ILE A 449 21.84 -28.58 -29.24
N THR A 450 21.79 -27.65 -30.21
CA THR A 450 22.50 -26.37 -30.17
C THR A 450 21.71 -25.25 -29.50
N ASP A 451 20.39 -25.23 -29.67
CA ASP A 451 19.49 -24.34 -28.95
C ASP A 451 18.39 -25.10 -28.22
N VAL A 452 18.50 -25.10 -26.90
CA VAL A 452 17.60 -25.82 -26.01
C VAL A 452 16.20 -25.16 -25.96
N ARG A 453 16.08 -23.89 -26.38
CA ARG A 453 14.79 -23.17 -26.46
C ARG A 453 13.87 -23.66 -27.57
N SER A 454 14.40 -24.43 -28.53
CA SER A 454 13.65 -25.00 -29.64
C SER A 454 12.82 -26.25 -29.27
N LEU A 455 13.01 -26.81 -28.07
CA LEU A 455 12.33 -28.02 -27.60
C LEU A 455 10.92 -27.72 -27.05
N SER A 456 9.91 -28.44 -27.56
CA SER A 456 8.53 -28.33 -27.08
C SER A 456 8.37 -28.81 -25.65
N VAL A 457 7.83 -27.97 -24.77
CA VAL A 457 7.58 -28.32 -23.35
C VAL A 457 6.26 -29.08 -23.20
N GLU A 458 6.35 -30.33 -22.74
CA GLU A 458 5.25 -31.32 -22.73
C GLU A 458 4.08 -31.01 -21.76
N THR A 459 4.16 -29.99 -20.89
CA THR A 459 3.06 -29.65 -19.98
C THR A 459 3.10 -28.18 -19.56
N MET A 460 1.95 -27.51 -19.43
CA MET A 460 1.84 -26.10 -19.01
C MET A 460 2.56 -25.83 -17.67
N ALA A 461 2.45 -26.74 -16.69
CA ALA A 461 3.16 -26.59 -15.42
C ALA A 461 4.70 -26.67 -15.55
N LYS A 462 5.19 -27.53 -16.47
CA LYS A 462 6.62 -27.60 -16.79
C LYS A 462 7.06 -26.31 -17.50
N GLN A 463 6.23 -25.78 -18.42
CA GLN A 463 6.49 -24.53 -19.15
C GLN A 463 6.60 -23.32 -18.22
N VAL A 464 5.67 -23.19 -17.26
CA VAL A 464 5.72 -22.13 -16.24
C VAL A 464 6.98 -22.27 -15.38
N GLY A 465 7.35 -23.49 -14.98
CA GLY A 465 8.57 -23.73 -14.23
C GLY A 465 9.84 -23.35 -15.01
N VAL A 466 9.89 -23.64 -16.31
CA VAL A 466 10.99 -23.20 -17.21
C VAL A 466 11.10 -21.67 -17.20
N MET A 467 10.00 -20.96 -17.45
CA MET A 467 10.00 -19.48 -17.51
C MET A 467 10.47 -18.86 -16.19
N VAL A 468 10.04 -19.40 -15.04
CA VAL A 468 10.48 -18.92 -13.72
C VAL A 468 11.97 -19.26 -13.46
N MET A 469 12.45 -20.40 -13.95
CA MET A 469 13.86 -20.79 -13.84
C MET A 469 14.77 -19.89 -14.70
N GLU A 470 14.34 -19.57 -15.92
CA GLU A 470 15.01 -18.60 -16.79
C GLU A 470 15.05 -17.22 -16.14
N MET A 471 13.92 -16.73 -15.64
CA MET A 471 13.84 -15.47 -14.90
C MET A 471 14.81 -15.45 -13.71
N LEU A 472 14.85 -16.52 -12.90
CA LEU A 472 15.77 -16.59 -11.76
C LEU A 472 17.23 -16.57 -12.22
N THR A 473 17.55 -17.29 -13.29
CA THR A 473 18.90 -17.32 -13.89
C THR A 473 19.31 -15.94 -14.36
N GLU A 474 18.42 -15.20 -15.03
CA GLU A 474 18.69 -13.83 -15.48
C GLU A 474 18.92 -12.84 -14.33
N ILE A 475 18.25 -13.02 -13.18
CA ILE A 475 18.44 -12.17 -12.00
C ILE A 475 19.76 -12.50 -11.29
N VAL A 476 20.06 -13.79 -11.10
CA VAL A 476 21.27 -14.23 -10.38
C VAL A 476 22.54 -14.03 -11.21
N CYS A 477 22.44 -14.20 -12.53
CA CYS A 477 23.52 -13.95 -13.49
C CYS A 477 23.53 -12.49 -14.01
N ASP A 478 22.95 -11.54 -13.26
CA ASP A 478 23.12 -10.12 -13.57
C ASP A 478 24.55 -9.67 -13.24
N LYS A 479 25.29 -9.22 -14.25
CA LYS A 479 26.66 -8.71 -14.09
C LYS A 479 26.72 -7.44 -13.26
N LEU A 480 25.76 -6.54 -13.47
CA LEU A 480 25.80 -5.18 -12.93
C LEU A 480 25.57 -5.18 -11.41
N ASN A 481 24.95 -6.24 -10.88
CA ASN A 481 24.48 -6.30 -9.51
C ASN A 481 24.89 -7.62 -8.81
N PRO A 482 26.12 -7.72 -8.26
CA PRO A 482 26.58 -8.91 -7.55
C PRO A 482 25.79 -9.20 -6.26
N PHE A 483 24.98 -8.26 -5.79
CA PHE A 483 24.07 -8.43 -4.67
C PHE A 483 23.17 -9.68 -4.82
N TYR A 484 22.63 -9.94 -6.01
CA TYR A 484 21.69 -11.04 -6.21
C TYR A 484 22.37 -12.41 -6.02
N VAL A 485 23.53 -12.63 -6.64
CA VAL A 485 24.28 -13.89 -6.49
C VAL A 485 24.75 -14.10 -5.05
N ASN A 486 25.26 -13.06 -4.39
CA ASN A 486 25.72 -13.16 -2.99
C ASN A 486 24.58 -13.51 -2.04
N LYS A 487 23.42 -12.86 -2.21
CA LYS A 487 22.24 -13.14 -1.38
C LYS A 487 21.63 -14.50 -1.68
N PHE A 488 21.68 -14.94 -2.93
CA PHE A 488 21.25 -16.30 -3.30
C PHE A 488 22.15 -17.36 -2.67
N ALA A 489 23.48 -17.20 -2.76
CA ALA A 489 24.48 -18.13 -2.21
C ALA A 489 24.37 -18.31 -0.68
N THR A 490 24.02 -17.24 0.04
CA THR A 490 23.81 -17.28 1.50
C THR A 490 22.47 -17.90 1.90
N THR A 491 21.50 -17.97 0.97
CA THR A 491 20.13 -18.44 1.27
C THR A 491 19.89 -19.89 0.84
N ILE A 492 20.41 -20.29 -0.32
CA ILE A 492 20.16 -21.60 -0.95
C ILE A 492 21.42 -22.45 -0.89
N THR A 493 21.26 -23.73 -0.56
CA THR A 493 22.39 -24.66 -0.50
C THR A 493 22.95 -24.94 -1.89
N ASN A 494 24.26 -25.15 -2.00
CA ASN A 494 24.92 -25.51 -3.26
C ASN A 494 24.45 -26.87 -3.84
N LYS A 495 23.70 -27.68 -3.07
CA LYS A 495 23.05 -28.91 -3.55
C LYS A 495 21.80 -28.65 -4.40
N TRP A 496 21.13 -27.51 -4.20
CA TRP A 496 19.83 -27.24 -4.83
C TRP A 496 19.88 -27.25 -6.37
N PRO A 497 20.91 -26.68 -7.05
CA PRO A 497 21.03 -26.79 -8.51
C PRO A 497 21.10 -28.23 -9.01
N LEU A 498 21.64 -29.17 -8.22
CA LEU A 498 21.78 -30.57 -8.61
C LEU A 498 20.46 -31.32 -8.74
N LEU A 499 19.40 -30.85 -8.07
CA LEU A 499 18.06 -31.45 -8.16
C LEU A 499 17.53 -31.44 -9.60
N PHE A 500 17.94 -30.44 -10.39
CA PHE A 500 17.53 -30.25 -11.77
C PHE A 500 18.27 -31.13 -12.78
N PHE A 501 19.33 -31.85 -12.38
CA PHE A 501 20.11 -32.76 -13.25
C PHE A 501 19.54 -34.20 -13.30
N SER A 502 18.38 -34.44 -12.67
CA SER A 502 17.71 -35.74 -12.64
C SER A 502 17.32 -36.24 -14.04
N LYS A 503 17.23 -37.56 -14.22
CA LYS A 503 16.98 -38.23 -15.52
C LYS A 503 15.76 -37.73 -16.31
N ASP A 504 14.69 -37.36 -15.60
CA ASP A 504 13.41 -36.94 -16.21
C ASP A 504 13.27 -35.40 -16.32
N SER A 505 14.35 -34.66 -16.07
CA SER A 505 14.36 -33.20 -16.13
C SER A 505 14.24 -32.67 -17.55
N ASN A 506 13.83 -31.41 -17.69
CA ASN A 506 13.84 -30.75 -18.99
C ASN A 506 15.24 -30.15 -19.29
N PRO A 507 15.76 -30.28 -20.52
CA PRO A 507 17.06 -29.74 -20.93
C PRO A 507 17.34 -28.28 -20.54
N LEU A 508 16.34 -27.38 -20.61
CA LEU A 508 16.50 -25.97 -20.25
C LEU A 508 16.81 -25.78 -18.76
N TRP A 509 16.23 -26.62 -17.91
CA TRP A 509 16.47 -26.58 -16.47
C TRP A 509 17.92 -26.93 -16.14
N VAL A 510 18.47 -27.93 -16.84
CA VAL A 510 19.85 -28.39 -16.66
C VAL A 510 20.82 -27.27 -17.04
N VAL A 511 20.61 -26.63 -18.20
CA VAL A 511 21.44 -25.50 -18.63
C VAL A 511 21.33 -24.32 -17.66
N CYS A 512 20.11 -23.93 -17.27
CA CYS A 512 19.91 -22.83 -16.31
C CYS A 512 20.54 -23.12 -14.95
N ALA A 513 20.36 -24.33 -14.41
CA ALA A 513 20.96 -24.75 -13.15
C ALA A 513 22.49 -24.77 -13.22
N ALA A 514 23.06 -25.22 -14.33
CA ALA A 514 24.50 -25.16 -14.57
C ALA A 514 24.99 -23.70 -14.63
N ARG A 515 24.27 -22.79 -15.28
CA ARG A 515 24.62 -21.36 -15.32
C ARG A 515 24.63 -20.73 -13.93
N ILE A 516 23.59 -20.98 -13.13
CA ILE A 516 23.53 -20.53 -11.74
C ILE A 516 24.71 -21.10 -10.94
N LEU A 517 25.00 -22.39 -11.07
CA LEU A 517 26.12 -23.02 -10.37
C LEU A 517 27.47 -22.40 -10.77
N SER A 518 27.67 -22.11 -12.05
CA SER A 518 28.89 -21.46 -12.55
C SER A 518 29.08 -20.09 -11.93
N ARG A 519 27.99 -19.30 -11.92
CA ARG A 519 27.96 -17.97 -11.33
C ARG A 519 28.24 -17.99 -9.83
N LEU A 520 27.74 -19.00 -9.12
CA LEU A 520 28.01 -19.21 -7.68
C LEU A 520 29.46 -19.57 -7.39
N PHE A 521 30.09 -20.43 -8.21
CA PHE A 521 31.50 -20.78 -8.06
C PHE A 521 32.42 -19.59 -8.30
N HIS A 522 32.13 -18.80 -9.34
CA HIS A 522 32.91 -17.60 -9.64
C HIS A 522 32.76 -16.54 -8.53
N SER A 523 31.52 -16.21 -8.14
CA SER A 523 31.24 -15.14 -7.17
C SER A 523 31.74 -15.43 -5.74
N GLN A 524 31.66 -16.68 -5.28
CA GLN A 524 32.02 -17.05 -3.90
C GLN A 524 33.42 -17.70 -3.81
N GLY A 525 34.06 -17.94 -4.94
CA GLY A 525 35.41 -18.48 -5.06
C GLY A 525 35.61 -19.84 -4.38
N ALA A 526 36.83 -20.06 -3.89
CA ALA A 526 37.29 -21.34 -3.34
C ALA A 526 36.43 -21.86 -2.17
N ASN A 527 35.82 -20.98 -1.38
CA ASN A 527 34.98 -21.37 -0.25
C ASN A 527 33.71 -22.12 -0.69
N CYS A 528 33.09 -21.70 -1.78
CA CYS A 528 31.90 -22.36 -2.33
C CYS A 528 32.26 -23.70 -2.97
N ILE A 529 33.38 -23.76 -3.69
CA ILE A 529 33.89 -24.97 -4.33
C ILE A 529 34.27 -26.03 -3.27
N ASN A 530 34.95 -25.62 -2.20
CA ASN A 530 35.34 -26.52 -1.11
C ASN A 530 34.11 -27.05 -0.36
N LYS A 531 33.13 -26.20 -0.06
CA LYS A 531 31.83 -26.64 0.51
C LYS A 531 31.10 -27.59 -0.44
N PHE A 532 31.13 -27.31 -1.74
CA PHE A 532 30.47 -28.14 -2.74
C PHE A 532 31.13 -29.53 -2.86
N ARG A 533 32.46 -29.58 -2.78
CA ARG A 533 33.25 -30.81 -2.81
C ARG A 533 33.08 -31.63 -1.54
N ALA A 534 33.32 -31.04 -0.37
CA ALA A 534 33.45 -31.77 0.89
C ALA A 534 32.11 -31.98 1.61
N SER A 535 31.24 -30.97 1.66
CA SER A 535 29.99 -31.04 2.43
C SER A 535 28.82 -31.61 1.62
N SER A 536 28.89 -31.54 0.29
CA SER A 536 27.80 -31.99 -0.58
C SER A 536 28.09 -33.12 -1.53
N GLU A 537 29.35 -33.60 -1.60
CA GLU A 537 29.79 -34.58 -2.61
C GLU A 537 29.34 -34.18 -4.04
N GLY A 538 29.23 -32.87 -4.28
CA GLY A 538 28.48 -32.34 -5.43
C GLY A 538 29.11 -32.72 -6.77
N PHE A 539 30.44 -32.75 -6.82
CA PHE A 539 31.19 -33.22 -8.00
C PHE A 539 31.00 -34.72 -8.29
N ILE A 540 30.84 -35.55 -7.25
CA ILE A 540 30.56 -36.99 -7.41
C ILE A 540 29.16 -37.19 -7.98
N VAL A 541 28.19 -36.41 -7.49
CA VAL A 541 26.81 -36.42 -8.00
C VAL A 541 26.78 -35.93 -9.44
N MET A 542 27.48 -34.83 -9.77
CA MET A 542 27.61 -34.35 -11.15
C MET A 542 28.23 -35.42 -12.05
N GLN A 543 29.31 -36.09 -11.64
CA GLN A 543 29.94 -37.14 -12.43
C GLN A 543 28.97 -38.26 -12.82
N LYS A 544 27.99 -38.58 -11.96
CA LYS A 544 26.96 -39.59 -12.23
C LYS A 544 25.82 -39.09 -13.13
N LEU A 545 25.43 -37.82 -13.01
CA LEU A 545 24.25 -37.25 -13.69
C LEU A 545 24.60 -36.59 -15.04
N LEU A 546 25.74 -35.93 -15.14
CA LEU A 546 26.17 -35.12 -16.28
C LEU A 546 26.37 -35.91 -17.60
N PRO A 547 26.86 -37.17 -17.61
CA PRO A 547 27.08 -37.92 -18.86
C PRO A 547 25.81 -38.08 -19.72
N GLN A 548 24.62 -38.04 -19.09
CA GLN A 548 23.34 -38.19 -19.78
C GLN A 548 22.94 -36.92 -20.55
N TRP A 549 23.50 -35.77 -20.20
CA TRP A 549 23.18 -34.46 -20.79
C TRP A 549 24.27 -33.97 -21.74
N TRP A 550 25.24 -34.83 -22.09
CA TRP A 550 26.39 -34.49 -22.91
C TRP A 550 26.05 -34.16 -24.38
N TYR A 551 24.79 -34.29 -24.78
CA TYR A 551 24.30 -33.88 -26.10
C TYR A 551 23.94 -32.39 -26.17
N LEU A 552 23.94 -31.66 -25.04
CA LEU A 552 23.59 -30.23 -24.96
C LEU A 552 24.84 -29.34 -25.11
N SER A 553 25.01 -28.65 -26.24
CA SER A 553 26.20 -27.83 -26.48
C SER A 553 26.35 -26.66 -25.50
N GLN A 554 25.23 -26.05 -25.10
CA GLN A 554 25.19 -24.96 -24.13
C GLN A 554 25.69 -25.39 -22.75
N LEU A 555 25.54 -26.68 -22.41
CA LEU A 555 26.07 -27.22 -21.17
C LEU A 555 27.60 -27.32 -21.22
N HIS A 556 28.20 -27.71 -22.36
CA HIS A 556 29.67 -27.70 -22.50
C HIS A 556 30.24 -26.31 -22.35
N GLN A 557 29.62 -25.29 -22.96
CA GLN A 557 30.04 -23.89 -22.81
C GLN A 557 30.11 -23.51 -21.32
N VAL A 558 29.05 -23.81 -20.56
CA VAL A 558 28.98 -23.56 -19.12
C VAL A 558 30.09 -24.30 -18.36
N LEU A 559 30.30 -25.59 -18.65
CA LEU A 559 31.31 -26.40 -17.97
C LEU A 559 32.73 -25.93 -18.27
N PHE A 560 33.00 -25.51 -19.52
CA PHE A 560 34.29 -24.92 -19.88
C PHE A 560 34.50 -23.57 -19.18
N THR A 561 33.49 -22.71 -19.09
CA THR A 561 33.61 -21.46 -18.31
C THR A 561 33.93 -21.73 -16.83
N MET A 562 33.28 -22.74 -16.22
CA MET A 562 33.61 -23.18 -14.86
C MET A 562 35.06 -23.66 -14.74
N LEU A 563 35.54 -24.45 -15.71
CA LEU A 563 36.89 -25.03 -15.70
C LEU A 563 37.98 -23.96 -15.83
N PHE A 564 37.78 -23.00 -16.73
CA PHE A 564 38.72 -21.91 -16.96
C PHE A 564 38.62 -20.77 -15.93
N GLY A 565 37.67 -20.86 -14.99
CA GLY A 565 37.43 -19.83 -13.98
C GLY A 565 36.86 -18.52 -14.54
N ILE A 566 36.40 -18.53 -15.79
CA ILE A 566 35.83 -17.37 -16.48
C ILE A 566 34.39 -17.17 -15.98
N ASP A 567 34.00 -15.92 -15.77
CA ASP A 567 32.62 -15.60 -15.41
C ASP A 567 31.71 -15.96 -16.58
N ILE A 568 30.69 -16.80 -16.36
CA ILE A 568 29.67 -17.10 -17.38
C ILE A 568 28.85 -15.87 -17.78
N CYS A 569 29.01 -14.81 -17.00
CA CYS A 569 28.67 -13.45 -17.36
C CYS A 569 29.21 -13.08 -18.75
N ASP A 570 30.53 -13.20 -18.88
CA ASP A 570 31.42 -12.69 -19.94
C ASP A 570 31.23 -13.38 -21.28
#